data_AF-A0A933MFR3-F1
#
_entry.id   AF-A0A933MFR3-F1
#
_cell.length_a   1.000
_cell.length_b   1.000
_cell.length_c   1.000
_cell.angle_alpha   90.00
_cell.angle_beta   90.00
_cell.angle_gamma   90.00
#
_symmetry.space_group_name_H-M   'P 1'
#
loop_
_entity.id
_entity.type
_entity.pdbx_description
1 polymer ?
#
loop_
_entity_poly.entity_id
_entity_poly.type
_entity_poly.pdbx_seq_one_letter_code
_entity_poly.pdbx_strand_id
1 'polypeptide(L)'
;MKLPETEKIKVRGLACLAAAIFGCWGGLIALKGLYDLFIGEPEANLYSAVPWTFVTQEAWLRYGGFEVAYGLACLALGWAVLRYGRFLPETLERARREPKFELFD
;
A
#
# COMPACT_ATOMS: atom_id res chain seq x y z
N MET A 1 26.82 -17.90 -35.25
CA MET A 1 25.47 -17.66 -34.69
C MET A 1 25.65 -17.13 -33.28
N LYS A 2 25.41 -15.83 -33.02
CA LYS A 2 25.46 -15.27 -31.66
C LYS A 2 24.21 -15.78 -30.93
N LEU A 3 24.40 -16.49 -29.81
CA LEU A 3 23.28 -16.83 -28.94
C LEU A 3 22.68 -15.52 -28.40
N PRO A 4 21.34 -15.42 -28.26
CA PRO A 4 20.73 -14.25 -27.66
C PRO A 4 21.25 -14.11 -26.22
N GLU A 5 21.72 -12.91 -25.85
CA GLU A 5 22.08 -12.64 -24.46
C GLU A 5 20.82 -12.75 -23.59
N THR A 6 20.89 -13.53 -22.52
CA THR A 6 19.80 -13.74 -21.57
C THR A 6 20.04 -12.95 -20.28
N GLU A 7 18.99 -12.35 -19.72
CA GLU A 7 19.01 -11.66 -18.43
C GLU A 7 18.15 -12.40 -17.38
N LYS A 8 18.53 -12.26 -16.10
CA LYS A 8 17.77 -12.83 -14.96
C LYS A 8 16.86 -11.78 -14.34
N ILE A 9 15.57 -12.08 -14.24
CA ILE A 9 14.55 -11.20 -13.69
C ILE A 9 14.06 -11.76 -12.35
N LYS A 10 14.09 -10.96 -11.29
CA LYS A 10 13.60 -11.34 -9.95
C LYS A 10 12.08 -11.20 -9.82
N VAL A 11 11.33 -12.20 -10.25
CA VAL A 11 9.85 -12.15 -10.27
C VAL A 11 9.25 -12.17 -8.87
N ARG A 12 9.75 -13.03 -7.98
CA ARG A 12 9.29 -13.09 -6.59
C ARG A 12 9.58 -11.79 -5.82
N GLY A 13 10.67 -11.10 -6.17
CA GLY A 13 11.05 -9.82 -5.54
C GLY A 13 9.95 -8.77 -5.65
N LEU A 14 9.25 -8.71 -6.78
CA LEU A 14 8.15 -7.77 -6.99
C LEU A 14 6.98 -8.04 -6.05
N ALA A 15 6.60 -9.32 -5.87
CA ALA A 15 5.55 -9.71 -4.94
C ALA A 15 5.93 -9.36 -3.49
N CYS A 16 7.19 -9.60 -3.09
CA CYS A 16 7.68 -9.23 -1.76
C CYS A 16 7.62 -7.72 -1.53
N LEU A 17 8.05 -6.90 -2.51
CA LEU A 17 8.02 -5.45 -2.42
C LEU A 17 6.59 -4.92 -2.32
N ALA A 18 5.69 -5.40 -3.18
CA ALA A 18 4.29 -5.01 -3.14
C ALA A 18 3.64 -5.38 -1.79
N ALA A 19 3.89 -6.59 -1.29
CA ALA A 19 3.40 -7.02 0.02
C ALA A 19 3.94 -6.14 1.16
N ALA A 20 5.21 -5.73 1.11
CA ALA A 20 5.79 -4.83 2.11
C ALA A 20 5.14 -3.44 2.07
N ILE A 21 4.92 -2.88 0.87
CA ILE A 21 4.25 -1.58 0.72
C ILE A 21 2.82 -1.64 1.27
N PHE A 22 2.03 -2.63 0.85
CA PHE A 22 0.66 -2.80 1.34
C PHE A 22 0.61 -3.11 2.84
N GLY A 23 1.55 -3.90 3.33
CA GLY A 23 1.67 -4.24 4.75
C GLY A 23 1.95 -3.03 5.63
N CYS A 24 3.00 -2.27 5.30
CA CYS A 24 3.37 -1.07 6.05
C CYS A 24 2.31 0.01 5.95
N TRP A 25 1.84 0.34 4.74
CA TRP A 25 0.83 1.37 4.53
C TRP A 25 -0.51 1.01 5.16
N GLY A 26 -0.99 -0.21 4.89
CA GLY A 26 -2.24 -0.70 5.47
C GLY A 26 -2.21 -0.74 6.99
N GLY A 27 -1.08 -1.15 7.57
CA GLY A 27 -0.89 -1.14 9.02
C GLY A 27 -0.94 0.27 9.61
N LEU A 28 -0.22 1.23 9.01
CA LEU A 28 -0.22 2.63 9.47
C LEU A 28 -1.64 3.23 9.43
N ILE A 29 -2.35 3.08 8.30
CA ILE A 29 -3.69 3.65 8.15
C ILE A 29 -4.71 2.95 9.05
N ALA A 30 -4.64 1.62 9.20
CA ALA A 30 -5.53 0.90 10.10
C ALA A 30 -5.33 1.33 11.57
N LEU A 31 -4.08 1.44 12.02
CA LEU A 31 -3.77 1.88 13.38
C LEU A 31 -4.22 3.32 13.64
N LYS A 32 -4.01 4.22 12.66
CA LYS A 32 -4.48 5.59 12.74
C LYS A 32 -6.00 5.66 12.78
N GLY A 33 -6.70 4.91 11.92
CA GLY A 33 -8.16 4.86 11.94
C GLY A 33 -8.72 4.32 13.25
N LEU A 34 -8.08 3.31 13.85
CA LEU A 34 -8.44 2.82 15.19
C LEU A 34 -8.21 3.89 16.25
N TYR A 35 -7.11 4.64 16.17
CA TYR A 35 -6.86 5.76 17.07
C TYR A 35 -7.99 6.80 16.97
N ASP A 36 -8.36 7.22 15.75
CA ASP A 36 -9.42 8.20 15.52
C ASP A 36 -10.80 7.73 16.01
N LEU A 37 -11.08 6.41 15.95
CA LEU A 37 -12.34 5.85 16.42
C LEU A 37 -12.48 5.82 17.95
N PHE A 38 -11.37 5.64 18.69
CA PHE A 38 -11.42 5.38 20.13
C PHE A 38 -10.84 6.49 21.00
N ILE A 39 -9.92 7.29 20.47
CA ILE A 39 -9.11 8.24 21.26
C ILE A 39 -9.03 9.61 20.58
N GLY A 40 -8.86 9.61 19.25
CA GLY A 40 -8.49 10.80 18.50
C GLY A 40 -9.61 11.83 18.35
N GLU A 41 -9.19 13.08 18.17
CA GLU A 41 -10.03 14.21 17.84
C GLU A 41 -9.47 14.94 16.62
N PRO A 42 -10.32 15.60 15.82
CA PRO A 42 -9.86 16.37 14.68
C PRO A 42 -9.00 17.55 15.14
N GLU A 43 -7.88 17.77 14.45
CA GLU A 43 -7.01 18.95 14.67
C GLU A 43 -7.80 20.28 14.55
N ALA A 44 -8.89 20.27 13.79
CA ALA A 44 -9.82 21.39 13.67
C ALA A 44 -10.36 21.88 15.03
N ASN A 45 -10.41 21.02 16.06
CA ASN A 45 -10.81 21.41 17.41
C ASN A 45 -9.88 22.48 18.01
N LEU A 46 -8.59 22.52 17.63
CA LEU A 46 -7.63 23.53 18.07
C LEU A 46 -7.98 24.94 17.58
N TYR A 47 -8.75 25.04 16.50
CA TYR A 47 -9.08 26.29 15.83
C TYR A 47 -10.53 26.73 16.07
N SER A 48 -11.23 26.06 16.99
CA SER A 48 -12.63 26.34 17.31
C SER A 48 -12.82 26.63 18.80
N ALA A 49 -13.68 27.59 19.13
CA ALA A 49 -14.05 27.89 20.53
C ALA A 49 -14.85 26.76 21.20
N VAL A 50 -15.55 25.95 20.38
CA VAL A 50 -16.34 24.80 20.81
C VAL A 50 -15.90 23.60 19.97
N PRO A 51 -15.61 22.44 20.58
CA PRO A 51 -15.17 21.26 19.83
C PRO A 51 -16.25 20.81 18.84
N TRP A 52 -15.84 20.14 17.76
CA TRP A 52 -16.71 19.56 16.73
C TRP A 52 -17.51 20.57 15.89
N THR A 53 -17.12 21.84 15.90
CA THR A 53 -17.80 22.90 15.11
C THR A 53 -17.59 22.71 13.61
N PHE A 54 -16.37 22.36 13.18
CA PHE A 54 -16.03 22.23 11.76
C PHE A 54 -16.22 20.80 11.23
N VAL A 55 -15.74 19.82 12.00
CA VAL A 55 -15.88 18.41 11.70
C VAL A 55 -16.78 17.81 12.75
N THR A 56 -17.95 17.33 12.36
CA THR A 56 -18.87 16.71 13.31
C THR A 56 -18.31 15.36 13.76
N GLN A 57 -18.67 14.94 14.97
CA GLN A 57 -18.25 13.64 15.51
C GLN A 57 -18.69 12.48 14.61
N GLU A 58 -19.87 12.57 14.00
CA GLU A 58 -20.35 11.55 13.06
C GLU A 58 -19.48 11.46 11.80
N ALA A 59 -19.09 12.61 11.23
CA ALA A 59 -18.21 12.64 10.07
C ALA A 59 -16.81 12.10 10.41
N TRP A 60 -16.28 12.45 11.59
CA TRP A 60 -15.01 11.94 12.11
C TRP A 60 -15.02 10.42 12.26
N LEU A 61 -16.02 9.87 12.94
CA LEU A 61 -16.14 8.42 13.13
C LEU A 61 -16.33 7.66 11.82
N ARG A 62 -17.10 8.23 10.88
CA ARG A 62 -17.26 7.65 9.54
C ARG A 62 -15.94 7.60 8.79
N TYR A 63 -15.12 8.65 8.89
CA TYR A 63 -13.81 8.71 8.27
C TYR A 63 -12.82 7.74 8.93
N GLY A 64 -12.76 7.69 10.26
CA GLY A 64 -11.95 6.70 10.99
C GLY A 64 -12.35 5.26 10.64
N GLY A 65 -13.65 4.98 10.52
CA GLY A 65 -14.15 3.68 10.06
C GLY A 65 -13.72 3.33 8.63
N PHE A 66 -13.75 4.31 7.73
CA PHE A 66 -13.22 4.16 6.38
C PHE A 66 -11.71 3.83 6.39
N GLU A 67 -10.91 4.55 7.19
CA GLU A 67 -9.47 4.30 7.28
C GLU A 67 -9.16 2.90 7.81
N VAL A 68 -9.89 2.43 8.82
CA VAL A 68 -9.76 1.04 9.30
C VAL A 68 -10.08 0.05 8.18
N ALA A 69 -11.22 0.20 7.49
CA ALA A 69 -11.61 -0.70 6.42
C ALA A 69 -10.59 -0.71 5.26
N TYR A 70 -10.12 0.47 4.85
CA TYR A 70 -9.10 0.64 3.83
C TYR A 70 -7.77 0.00 4.24
N GLY A 71 -7.30 0.27 5.47
CA GLY A 71 -6.06 -0.29 5.98
C GLY A 71 -6.11 -1.82 6.04
N LEU A 72 -7.22 -2.39 6.52
CA LEU A 72 -7.45 -3.84 6.52
C LEU A 72 -7.50 -4.42 5.10
N ALA A 73 -8.11 -3.73 4.14
CA ALA A 73 -8.11 -4.16 2.74
C ALA A 73 -6.68 -4.19 2.15
N CYS A 74 -5.86 -3.16 2.44
CA CYS A 74 -4.45 -3.15 2.07
C CYS A 74 -3.68 -4.32 2.72
N LEU A 75 -3.88 -4.56 4.02
CA LEU A 75 -3.24 -5.68 4.71
C LEU A 75 -3.64 -7.03 4.10
N ALA A 76 -4.92 -7.21 3.76
CA ALA A 76 -5.42 -8.41 3.10
C ALA A 76 -4.77 -8.61 1.71
N LEU A 77 -4.64 -7.54 0.93
CA LEU A 77 -3.93 -7.57 -0.35
C LEU A 77 -2.45 -7.89 -0.17
N GLY A 78 -1.77 -7.25 0.78
CA GLY A 78 -0.37 -7.53 1.08
C GLY A 78 -0.15 -8.99 1.48
N TRP A 79 -1.02 -9.53 2.32
CA TRP A 79 -1.00 -10.96 2.70
C TRP A 79 -1.26 -11.87 1.50
N ALA A 80 -2.26 -11.58 0.67
CA ALA A 80 -2.59 -12.36 -0.51
C ALA A 80 -1.43 -12.40 -1.52
N VAL A 81 -0.81 -11.24 -1.79
CA VAL A 81 0.34 -11.11 -2.68
C VAL A 81 1.55 -11.87 -2.12
N LEU A 82 1.82 -11.76 -0.82
CA LEU A 82 2.91 -12.51 -0.18
C LEU A 82 2.67 -14.03 -0.25
N ARG A 83 1.43 -14.47 -0.01
CA ARG A 83 1.06 -15.87 -0.06
C ARG A 83 1.16 -16.43 -1.48
N TYR A 84 0.76 -15.64 -2.47
CA TYR A 84 0.88 -15.98 -3.89
C TYR A 84 2.34 -16.00 -4.36
N GLY A 85 3.16 -15.05 -3.88
CA GLY A 85 4.58 -14.96 -4.21
C GLY A 85 5.39 -16.22 -3.86
N ARG A 86 4.90 -17.06 -2.93
CA ARG A 86 5.52 -18.36 -2.61
C ARG A 86 5.46 -19.37 -3.76
N PHE A 87 4.52 -19.22 -4.68
CA PHE A 87 4.41 -20.07 -5.88
C PHE A 87 5.24 -19.55 -7.05
N LEU A 88 5.81 -18.33 -6.94
CA LEU A 88 6.61 -17.74 -8.00
C LEU A 88 8.07 -18.17 -7.90
N PRO A 89 8.73 -18.43 -9.04
CA PRO A 89 10.16 -18.66 -9.07
C PRO A 89 10.91 -17.40 -8.62
N GLU A 90 12.05 -17.59 -7.95
CA GLU A 90 12.93 -16.50 -7.53
C GLU A 90 13.38 -15.67 -8.72
N THR A 91 13.80 -16.35 -9.79
CA THR A 91 14.30 -15.74 -11.02
C THR A 91 13.73 -16.43 -12.26
N LEU A 92 13.47 -15.64 -13.31
CA LEU A 92 13.22 -16.14 -14.67
C LEU A 92 14.30 -15.62 -15.62
N GLU A 93 14.64 -16.42 -16.63
CA GLU A 93 15.51 -15.99 -17.72
C GLU A 93 14.67 -15.46 -18.88
N ARG A 94 15.10 -14.33 -19.44
CA ARG A 94 14.45 -13.67 -20.58
C ARG A 94 15.54 -13.24 -21.57
N ALA A 95 15.23 -13.25 -22.87
CA ALA A 95 16.06 -12.57 -23.86
C ALA A 95 16.20 -11.09 -23.49
N ARG A 96 17.44 -10.61 -23.41
CA ARG A 96 17.79 -9.23 -23.05
C ARG A 96 17.02 -8.27 -23.96
N ARG A 97 16.18 -7.42 -23.38
CA ARG A 97 15.49 -6.37 -24.10
C ARG A 97 16.38 -5.14 -24.11
N GLU A 98 16.63 -4.55 -25.28
CA GLU A 98 17.26 -3.23 -25.29
C GLU A 98 16.31 -2.21 -24.64
N PRO A 99 16.83 -1.35 -23.74
CA PRO A 99 16.02 -0.31 -23.13
C PRO A 99 15.54 0.63 -24.24
N LYS A 100 14.22 0.68 -24.44
CA LYS A 100 13.60 1.72 -25.28
C LYS A 100 13.63 3.02 -24.49
N PHE A 101 14.65 3.85 -24.71
CA PHE A 101 14.71 5.22 -24.21
C PHE A 101 13.89 6.18 -25.10
N GLU A 102 12.71 5.75 -25.56
CA GLU A 102 11.70 6.66 -26.12
C GLU A 102 10.98 7.31 -24.92
N LEU A 103 11.70 8.14 -24.16
CA LEU A 103 11.08 9.05 -23.20
C LEU A 103 10.94 10.40 -23.92
N PHE A 104 9.70 10.74 -24.25
CA PHE A 104 9.24 12.02 -24.80
C PHE A 104 9.56 12.26 -26.28
N ASP A 105 8.61 11.92 -27.16
CA ASP A 105 8.26 12.77 -28.32
C ASP A 105 7.07 13.66 -27.92
#